data_AF-A0A7J7LLM2-F1
#
_entry.id   AF-A0A7J7LLM2-F1
#
_cell.length_a   1.000
_cell.length_b   1.000
_cell.length_c   1.000
_cell.angle_alpha   90.00
_cell.angle_beta   90.00
_cell.angle_gamma   90.00
#
_symmetry.space_group_name_H-M   'P 1'
#
loop_
_entity.id
_entity.type
_entity.pdbx_description
1 polymer ?
#
loop_
_entity_poly.entity_id
_entity_poly.type
_entity_poly.pdbx_seq_one_letter_code
_entity_poly.pdbx_strand_id
1 'polypeptide(L)' 'MPGLMSCRFEFGPSQPFKGAQITVSFHMTIHAAVLIETLTALGVEVRWCSCNIFLTQDHATAAITRDNATVFAWKGETL' A
#
# COMPACT_ATOMS: atom_id res chain seq x y z
N MET A 1 3.67 10.30 -8.85
CA MET A 1 4.04 9.03 -9.55
C MET A 1 3.09 8.83 -10.73
N PRO A 2 3.37 9.40 -11.91
CA PRO A 2 2.41 9.46 -13.02
C PRO A 2 1.99 8.09 -13.56
N GLY A 3 2.90 7.10 -13.58
CA GLY A 3 2.57 5.74 -14.02
C GLY A 3 1.45 5.10 -13.20
N LEU A 4 1.52 5.17 -11.87
CA LEU A 4 0.46 4.63 -11.00
C LEU A 4 -0.87 5.37 -11.18
N MET A 5 -0.85 6.69 -11.37
CA MET A 5 -2.07 7.45 -11.63
C MET A 5 -2.73 7.06 -12.96
N SER A 6 -1.92 6.81 -14.00
CA SER A 6 -2.40 6.28 -15.28
C SER A 6 -3.03 4.90 -15.11
N CYS A 7 -2.38 3.99 -14.36
CA CYS A 7 -2.94 2.66 -14.09
C CYS A 7 -4.28 2.72 -13.37
N ARG A 8 -4.46 3.63 -12.41
CA ARG A 8 -5.75 3.84 -11.72
C ARG A 8 -6.82 4.30 -12.71
N PHE A 9 -6.50 5.24 -13.59
CA PHE A 9 -7.46 5.74 -14.57
C PHE A 9 -7.87 4.67 -15.59
N GLU A 10 -6.88 3.94 -16.12
CA GLU A 10 -7.09 2.94 -17.17
C GLU A 10 -7.77 1.67 -16.66
N PHE A 11 -7.34 1.13 -15.52
CA PHE A 11 -7.78 -0.18 -15.02
C PHE A 11 -8.71 -0.10 -13.81
N GLY A 12 -8.89 1.08 -13.20
CA GLY A 12 -9.84 1.28 -12.12
C GLY A 12 -11.26 0.81 -12.47
N PRO A 13 -11.86 1.20 -13.60
CA PRO A 13 -13.23 0.79 -13.95
C PRO A 13 -13.40 -0.72 -14.13
N SER A 14 -12.38 -1.43 -14.65
CA SER A 14 -12.46 -2.87 -14.92
C SER A 14 -12.18 -3.73 -13.68
N GLN A 15 -11.62 -3.15 -12.61
CA GLN A 15 -11.29 -3.84 -11.35
C GLN A 15 -10.61 -5.20 -11.60
N PRO A 16 -9.47 -5.23 -12.32
CA PRO A 16 -8.90 -6.47 -12.85
C PRO A 16 -8.45 -7.45 -11.76
N PHE A 17 -8.22 -6.94 -10.54
CA PHE A 17 -7.77 -7.74 -9.40
C PHE A 17 -8.85 -7.89 -8.34
N LYS A 18 -10.12 -7.67 -8.67
CA LYS A 18 -11.24 -7.83 -7.73
C LYS A 18 -11.22 -9.22 -7.09
N GLY A 19 -11.20 -9.24 -5.77
CA GLY A 19 -11.16 -10.47 -4.96
C GLY A 19 -9.75 -11.04 -4.74
N ALA A 20 -8.72 -10.41 -5.30
CA ALA A 20 -7.35 -10.75 -4.95
C ALA A 20 -7.02 -10.23 -3.55
N GLN A 21 -6.32 -11.07 -2.77
CA GLN A 21 -5.79 -10.70 -1.45
C GLN A 21 -4.26 -10.75 -1.53
N ILE A 22 -3.62 -9.61 -1.30
CA ILE A 22 -2.16 -9.49 -1.41
C ILE A 22 -1.57 -9.08 -0.07
N THR A 23 -0.61 -9.89 0.39
CA THR A 23 0.25 -9.55 1.53
C THR A 23 1.61 -9.11 1.01
N VAL A 24 2.07 -7.94 1.41
CA VAL A 24 3.31 -7.35 0.91
C VAL A 24 4.28 -7.07 2.05
N SER A 25 5.55 -7.45 1.85
CA SER A 25 6.68 -7.03 2.67
C SER A 25 7.58 -6.12 1.84
N PHE A 26 7.44 -4.81 2.05
CA PHE A 26 8.19 -3.78 1.30
C PHE A 26 8.25 -2.50 2.13
N HIS A 27 9.26 -1.65 1.92
CA HIS A 27 9.46 -0.44 2.72
C HIS A 27 8.19 0.42 2.81
N MET A 28 7.68 0.64 4.03
CA MET A 28 6.47 1.41 4.26
C MET A 28 6.77 2.93 4.21
N THR A 29 6.71 3.50 3.02
CA THR A 29 7.00 4.92 2.73
C THR A 29 5.80 5.61 2.07
N ILE A 30 5.85 6.93 1.87
CA ILE A 30 4.85 7.67 1.08
C ILE A 30 4.72 7.08 -0.35
N HIS A 31 5.83 6.68 -0.97
CA HIS A 31 5.76 6.09 -2.31
C HIS A 31 5.03 4.75 -2.31
N ALA A 32 5.26 3.94 -1.26
CA ALA A 32 4.52 2.70 -1.06
C ALA A 32 3.03 2.96 -0.78
N ALA A 33 2.69 4.04 -0.07
CA ALA A 33 1.29 4.44 0.13
C ALA A 33 0.55 4.65 -1.21
N VAL A 34 1.18 5.34 -2.17
CA VAL A 34 0.60 5.52 -3.52
C VAL A 34 0.44 4.17 -4.24
N LEU A 35 1.36 3.24 -4.05
CA LEU A 35 1.23 1.87 -4.60
C LEU A 35 0.07 1.12 -3.94
N ILE A 36 -0.04 1.15 -2.60
CA ILE A 36 -1.12 0.49 -1.84
C ILE A 36 -2.47 0.98 -2.33
N GLU A 37 -2.71 2.30 -2.31
CA GLU A 37 -3.95 2.89 -2.81
C GLU A 37 -4.24 2.53 -4.27
N THR A 38 -3.21 2.36 -5.10
CA THR A 38 -3.39 1.92 -6.50
C THR A 38 -3.89 0.48 -6.53
N LEU A 39 -3.30 -0.42 -5.77
CA LEU A 39 -3.75 -1.81 -5.67
C LEU A 39 -5.19 -1.87 -5.15
N THR A 40 -5.52 -1.11 -4.10
CA THR A 40 -6.91 -1.02 -3.58
C THR A 40 -7.87 -0.49 -4.64
N ALA A 41 -7.47 0.56 -5.37
CA ALA A 41 -8.27 1.13 -6.46
C ALA A 41 -8.47 0.17 -7.64
N LEU A 42 -7.63 -0.86 -7.81
CA LEU A 42 -7.76 -1.91 -8.82
C LEU A 42 -8.51 -3.16 -8.29
N GLY A 43 -9.00 -3.13 -7.04
CA GLY A 43 -9.87 -4.15 -6.46
C GLY A 43 -9.18 -5.13 -5.51
N VAL A 44 -7.94 -4.87 -5.12
CA VAL A 44 -7.16 -5.74 -4.22
C VAL A 44 -7.45 -5.44 -2.75
N GLU A 45 -7.62 -6.47 -1.94
CA GLU A 45 -7.54 -6.38 -0.48
C GLU A 45 -6.07 -6.50 -0.03
N VAL A 46 -5.53 -5.46 0.62
CA VAL A 46 -4.10 -5.35 0.90
C VAL A 46 -3.80 -5.48 2.39
N ARG A 47 -2.77 -6.28 2.70
CA ARG A 47 -2.09 -6.32 4.00
C ARG A 47 -0.61 -6.02 3.81
N TRP A 48 -0.02 -5.20 4.67
CA TRP A 48 1.33 -4.69 4.46
C TRP A 48 2.20 -4.75 5.71
N CYS A 49 3.48 -5.05 5.55
CA CYS A 49 4.52 -4.84 6.55
C CYS A 49 5.77 -4.21 5.94
N SER A 50 6.59 -3.55 6.77
CA SER A 50 7.89 -3.05 6.34
C SER A 50 8.90 -4.20 6.29
N CYS A 51 9.73 -4.25 5.24
CA CYS A 51 10.86 -5.19 5.18
C CYS A 51 12.13 -4.66 5.86
N ASN A 52 12.04 -3.52 6.56
CA ASN A 52 13.15 -2.95 7.31
C ASN A 52 12.66 -2.10 8.49
N ILE A 53 13.22 -2.38 9.67
CA ILE A 53 12.82 -1.76 10.94
C ILE A 53 13.07 -0.25 11.02
N PHE A 54 13.90 0.36 10.17
CA PHE A 54 14.23 1.79 10.22
C PHE A 54 13.62 2.64 9.10
N LEU A 55 13.09 2.00 8.05
CA LEU A 55 12.71 2.69 6.82
C LEU A 55 11.22 3.01 6.73
N THR A 56 10.43 2.62 7.73
CA THR A 56 9.04 3.04 7.84
C THR A 56 8.95 4.55 8.00
N GLN A 57 8.02 5.17 7.29
CA GLN A 57 7.58 6.55 7.47
C GLN A 57 6.22 6.53 8.15
N ASP A 58 6.19 6.78 9.47
CA ASP A 58 4.99 6.53 10.29
C ASP A 58 3.76 7.33 9.85
N HIS A 59 3.95 8.54 9.31
CA HIS A 59 2.87 9.34 8.74
C HIS A 59 2.25 8.70 7.49
N ALA A 60 3.02 7.95 6.70
CA ALA A 60 2.50 7.17 5.59
C ALA A 60 1.69 5.96 6.09
N THR A 61 2.20 5.25 7.12
CA THR A 61 1.44 4.17 7.78
C THR A 61 0.12 4.68 8.33
N ALA A 62 0.13 5.80 9.05
CA ALA A 62 -1.07 6.40 9.65
C ALA A 62 -2.12 6.78 8.59
N ALA A 63 -1.69 7.29 7.43
CA ALA A 63 -2.61 7.60 6.34
C ALA A 63 -3.25 6.33 5.75
N ILE A 64 -2.45 5.30 5.46
CA ILE A 64 -2.94 4.08 4.80
C ILE A 64 -3.82 3.21 5.70
N THR A 65 -3.48 3.13 6.99
CA THR A 65 -4.25 2.32 7.97
C THR A 65 -5.65 2.86 8.23
N ARG A 66 -5.88 4.14 7.93
CA ARG A 66 -7.20 4.77 8.10
C ARG A 66 -8.21 4.26 7.08
N ASP A 67 -7.82 4.19 5.80
CA ASP A 67 -8.78 4.10 4.69
C ASP A 67 -8.50 3.00 3.66
N ASN A 68 -7.28 2.41 3.61
CA ASN A 68 -6.86 1.64 2.44
C ASN A 68 -6.39 0.20 2.70
N ALA A 69 -5.69 -0.05 3.80
CA ALA A 69 -5.09 -1.37 4.05
C ALA A 69 -4.80 -1.62 5.52
N THR A 70 -4.69 -2.89 5.91
CA THR A 70 -4.14 -3.25 7.22
C THR A 70 -2.61 -3.21 7.15
N VAL A 71 -1.97 -2.39 7.98
CA VAL A 71 -0.50 -2.22 7.97
C VAL A 71 0.09 -2.52 9.35
N PHE A 72 1.16 -3.32 9.37
CA PHE A 72 1.96 -3.62 10.55
C PHE A 72 3.39 -3.11 10.30
N ALA A 73 3.62 -1.83 10.58
CA ALA A 73 4.93 -1.20 10.39
C ALA A 73 5.02 0.10 11.19
N TRP A 74 6.07 0.26 12.00
CA TRP A 74 6.47 1.56 12.55
C TRP A 74 7.98 1.69 12.57
N LYS A 75 8.47 2.93 12.53
CA LYS A 75 9.91 3.18 12.53
C LYS A 75 10.51 2.84 13.90
N GLY A 76 11.57 2.05 13.89
CA GLY A 76 12.25 1.57 15.10
C GLY A 76 11.55 0.39 15.77
N GLU A 77 10.73 -0.37 15.04
CA GLU A 77 10.21 -1.65 15.53
C GLU A 77 11.34 -2.64 15.87
N THR A 78 11.11 -3.53 16.83
CA THR A 78 12.09 -4.54 17.24
C THR A 78 12.04 -5.75 16.31
N LEU A 79 13.13 -6.53 16.26
CA LEU A 79 13.16 -7.86 15.63
C LEU A 79 12.28 -8.86 16.39
#